data_AF-A0A932D0Q1-F1
#
_entry.id   AF-A0A932D0Q1-F1
#
_cell.length_a   1.000
_cell.length_b   1.000
_cell.length_c   1.000
_cell.angle_alpha   90.00
_cell.angle_beta   90.00
_cell.angle_gamma   90.00
#
_symmetry.space_group_name_H-M   'P 1'
#
loop_
_entity.id
_entity.type
_entity.pdbx_description
1 polymer ?
#
loop_
_entity_poly.entity_id
_entity_poly.type
_entity_poly.pdbx_seq_one_letter_code
_entity_poly.pdbx_strand_id
1 'polypeptide(L)'
;MAAPLSRATLFIVGLAGCGGEVGGERADGGADEGCDEIVCQAGARCVAGECVVDEPCADVVCPNPGEVCSEGVCSQPWSDCSCLHDPDWTALGGGHHCGEDWAPAGGEVVGGEHRCVARLVVAVGTTVRVQPDEGGTGGSVTIDAESIEISGVLDATAAGPRGGDGGQGASSGNPYCGGAGAAGGTGGGDFGGGGGAGGHGHGGDSSEDDGCRYANGGSGDRGAAGGYRAPGANGDAPEGEEVFMGSGGGGGGGGGSGSRYGSNDNYPAGTGGGGGGGGRGGGAIRLRATARIVVAGEILARGAAGGAPGGDGERPDPCRDRYDNPSGGSGGSGAVPGNGAAGDGARMDVDCGGASNTGGGDGGAGGPGAGGGVLLRAPVVTVTGVVDTSGGLSLDNGGTLRVVAREHTPGTYRTGATFEAMLGDD
;
A
#
# COMPACT_ATOMS: atom_id res chain seq x y z
N MET A 1 34.25 18.44 -33.33
CA MET A 1 33.56 17.29 -33.94
C MET A 1 32.08 17.47 -33.65
N ALA A 2 31.28 17.59 -34.71
CA ALA A 2 29.87 17.98 -34.65
C ALA A 2 28.97 16.81 -34.21
N ALA A 3 27.88 17.15 -33.52
CA ALA A 3 26.85 16.24 -33.04
C ALA A 3 26.01 15.60 -34.17
N PRO A 4 25.30 14.49 -33.92
CA PRO A 4 24.15 14.11 -34.73
C PRO A 4 22.83 14.57 -34.08
N LEU A 5 22.07 15.33 -34.87
CA LEU A 5 20.67 15.69 -34.68
C LEU A 5 19.76 14.46 -34.81
N SER A 6 18.86 14.21 -33.86
CA SER A 6 17.77 13.24 -34.02
C SER A 6 16.53 13.92 -34.62
N ARG A 7 16.02 13.31 -35.69
CA ARG A 7 14.84 13.72 -36.46
C ARG A 7 13.54 13.54 -35.67
N ALA A 8 12.70 14.57 -35.65
CA ALA A 8 11.29 14.46 -35.30
C ALA A 8 10.48 14.05 -36.55
N THR A 9 9.71 12.97 -36.43
CA THR A 9 8.76 12.52 -37.45
C THR A 9 7.40 13.15 -37.15
N LEU A 10 6.95 14.04 -38.03
CA LEU A 10 5.64 14.67 -38.04
C LEU A 10 4.66 13.78 -38.82
N PHE A 11 3.62 13.25 -38.17
CA PHE A 11 2.49 12.64 -38.85
C PHE A 11 1.37 13.67 -39.01
N ILE A 12 1.09 14.03 -40.26
CA ILE A 12 -0.12 14.74 -40.69
C ILE A 12 -1.06 13.68 -41.24
N VAL A 13 -2.22 13.48 -40.61
CA VAL A 13 -3.34 12.75 -41.22
C VAL A 13 -4.48 13.74 -41.42
N GLY A 14 -4.79 13.99 -42.70
CA GLY A 14 -5.89 14.83 -43.13
C GLY A 14 -7.22 14.09 -43.13
N LEU A 15 -8.23 14.81 -42.66
CA LEU A 15 -9.65 14.82 -43.00
C LEU A 15 -10.16 13.88 -44.12
N ALA A 16 -11.18 13.09 -43.76
CA ALA A 16 -12.29 12.77 -44.65
C ALA A 16 -13.59 12.80 -43.81
N GLY A 17 -14.50 13.70 -44.17
CA GLY A 17 -15.84 13.78 -43.61
C GLY A 17 -16.79 12.79 -44.28
N CYS A 18 -17.81 12.36 -43.54
CA CYS A 18 -19.12 11.97 -44.06
C CYS A 18 -20.14 12.24 -42.94
N GLY A 19 -21.19 12.98 -43.29
CA GLY A 19 -22.33 13.26 -42.42
C GLY A 19 -23.14 12.01 -42.10
N GLY A 20 -23.72 12.01 -40.90
CA GLY A 20 -24.74 11.07 -40.46
C GLY A 20 -25.71 11.81 -39.57
N GLU A 21 -26.98 11.78 -39.94
CA GLU A 21 -28.11 12.49 -39.34
C GLU A 21 -28.35 12.09 -37.89
N VAL A 22 -28.80 13.07 -37.10
CA VAL A 22 -29.17 12.94 -35.70
C VAL A 22 -30.65 12.61 -35.62
N GLY A 23 -31.00 11.44 -35.10
CA GLY A 23 -32.29 11.14 -34.48
C GLY A 23 -31.97 10.41 -33.17
N GLY A 24 -32.39 10.83 -31.98
CA GLY A 24 -33.55 11.63 -31.64
C GLY A 24 -34.53 10.72 -30.91
N GLU A 25 -34.26 10.43 -29.63
CA GLU A 25 -35.25 9.94 -28.65
C GLU A 25 -34.74 10.34 -27.25
N ARG A 26 -35.01 11.60 -26.89
CA ARG A 26 -34.92 12.07 -25.51
C ARG A 26 -36.30 11.85 -24.90
N ALA A 27 -36.34 11.11 -23.80
CA ALA A 27 -37.54 10.88 -23.03
C ALA A 27 -38.19 12.21 -22.62
N ASP A 28 -39.48 12.33 -22.89
CA ASP A 28 -40.34 13.44 -22.51
C ASP A 28 -40.34 13.64 -20.98
N GLY A 29 -39.53 14.60 -20.53
CA GLY A 29 -39.71 15.32 -19.27
C GLY A 29 -40.33 16.67 -19.60
N GLY A 30 -41.32 17.09 -18.80
CA GLY A 30 -42.21 18.23 -19.07
C GLY A 30 -41.49 19.46 -19.62
N ALA A 31 -42.01 19.99 -20.72
CA ALA A 31 -41.56 21.25 -21.28
C ALA A 31 -41.83 22.37 -20.26
N ASP A 32 -40.75 22.96 -19.74
CA ASP A 32 -40.79 24.23 -19.04
C ASP A 32 -41.23 25.31 -20.05
N GLU A 33 -42.53 25.53 -20.16
CA GLU A 33 -43.13 26.63 -20.91
C GLU A 33 -42.55 27.97 -20.40
N GLY A 34 -41.62 28.59 -21.14
CA GLY A 34 -41.10 29.91 -20.79
C GLY A 34 -39.66 30.22 -21.23
N CYS A 35 -38.87 29.24 -21.69
CA CYS A 35 -37.44 29.43 -21.95
C CYS A 35 -37.04 29.64 -23.43
N ASP A 36 -37.99 29.62 -24.36
CA ASP A 36 -37.69 29.63 -25.80
C ASP A 36 -37.09 30.95 -26.34
N GLU A 37 -37.21 32.05 -25.61
CA GLU A 37 -36.68 33.37 -26.02
C GLU A 37 -35.58 33.93 -25.10
N ILE A 38 -35.15 33.20 -24.07
CA ILE A 38 -34.23 33.72 -23.06
C ILE A 38 -32.81 33.20 -23.31
N VAL A 39 -31.91 34.10 -23.72
CA VAL A 39 -30.48 33.82 -23.84
C VAL A 39 -29.80 34.14 -22.51
N CYS A 40 -29.48 33.10 -21.74
CA CYS A 40 -28.76 33.25 -20.47
C CYS A 40 -27.27 33.54 -20.70
N GLN A 41 -26.66 34.27 -19.75
CA GLN A 41 -25.21 34.46 -19.72
C GLN A 41 -24.50 33.11 -19.46
N ALA A 42 -23.23 33.00 -19.87
CA ALA A 42 -22.44 31.78 -19.67
C ALA A 42 -22.44 31.37 -18.19
N GLY A 43 -22.86 30.12 -17.90
CA GLY A 43 -22.97 29.58 -16.55
C GLY A 43 -24.38 29.60 -15.93
N ALA A 44 -25.38 30.20 -16.59
CA ALA A 44 -26.77 30.16 -16.16
C ALA A 44 -27.63 29.25 -17.04
N ARG A 45 -28.64 28.60 -16.45
CA ARG A 45 -29.66 27.81 -17.16
C ARG A 45 -31.04 28.48 -16.99
N CYS A 46 -31.88 28.40 -18.02
CA CYS A 46 -33.24 28.91 -17.90
C CYS A 46 -34.12 27.88 -17.19
N VAL A 47 -34.81 28.29 -16.12
CA VAL A 47 -35.81 27.50 -15.40
C VAL A 47 -37.05 28.38 -15.26
N ALA A 48 -38.19 27.92 -15.78
CA ALA A 48 -39.48 28.62 -15.71
C ALA A 48 -39.46 30.09 -16.19
N GLY A 49 -38.69 30.40 -17.23
CA GLY A 49 -38.64 31.75 -17.80
C GLY A 49 -37.70 32.72 -17.08
N GLU A 50 -36.82 32.23 -16.20
CA GLU A 50 -35.76 33.03 -15.58
C GLU A 50 -34.40 32.36 -15.75
N CYS A 51 -33.34 33.15 -15.97
CA CYS A 51 -31.97 32.66 -15.97
C CYS A 51 -31.50 32.47 -14.53
N VAL A 52 -31.37 31.22 -14.11
CA VAL A 52 -30.85 30.86 -12.80
C VAL A 52 -29.39 30.46 -12.98
N VAL A 53 -28.49 31.14 -12.26
CA VAL A 53 -27.13 30.64 -12.10
C VAL A 53 -27.24 29.46 -11.15
N ASP A 54 -26.80 28.27 -11.55
CA ASP A 54 -26.65 27.16 -10.61
C ASP A 54 -25.59 27.61 -9.61
N GLU A 55 -26.01 28.20 -8.49
CA GLU A 55 -25.10 28.42 -7.38
C GLU A 55 -24.69 27.04 -6.90
N PRO A 56 -23.43 26.62 -7.10
CA PRO A 56 -22.99 25.25 -6.79
C PRO A 56 -23.09 24.91 -5.29
N CYS A 57 -23.53 25.88 -4.48
CA CYS A 57 -23.60 25.86 -3.04
C CYS A 57 -25.01 26.09 -2.47
N ALA A 58 -26.04 26.31 -3.28
CA ALA A 58 -27.39 26.61 -2.80
C ALA A 58 -27.96 25.51 -1.88
N ASP A 59 -27.58 24.26 -2.13
CA ASP A 59 -28.03 23.08 -1.38
C ASP A 59 -26.93 22.44 -0.50
N VAL A 60 -25.73 23.02 -0.47
CA VAL A 60 -24.60 22.48 0.30
C VAL A 60 -24.59 23.10 1.69
N VAL A 61 -25.20 22.39 2.64
CA VAL A 61 -25.06 22.72 4.07
C VAL A 61 -23.70 22.23 4.54
N CYS A 62 -22.78 23.16 4.80
CA CYS A 62 -21.49 22.80 5.35
C CYS A 62 -21.64 22.25 6.78
N PRO A 63 -21.11 21.04 7.05
CA PRO A 63 -21.33 20.37 8.33
C PRO A 63 -20.63 21.08 9.49
N ASN A 64 -19.59 21.89 9.22
CA ASN A 64 -18.82 22.57 10.27
C ASN A 64 -19.11 24.09 10.32
N PRO A 65 -19.31 24.67 11.53
CA PRO A 65 -19.45 26.12 11.69
C PRO A 65 -18.21 26.88 11.15
N GLY A 66 -18.42 27.83 10.23
CA GLY A 66 -17.37 28.66 9.60
C GLY A 66 -16.91 28.20 8.21
N GLU A 67 -17.36 27.03 7.75
CA GLU A 67 -17.13 26.63 6.36
C GLU A 67 -17.98 27.48 5.41
N VAL A 68 -17.34 27.92 4.31
CA VAL A 68 -18.01 28.58 3.20
C VAL A 68 -17.98 27.59 2.05
N CYS A 69 -19.12 27.36 1.41
CA CYS A 69 -19.13 26.57 0.20
C CYS A 69 -18.62 27.43 -0.97
N SER A 70 -17.60 26.94 -1.66
CA SER A 70 -17.14 27.45 -2.95
C SER A 70 -17.07 26.28 -3.93
N GLU A 71 -17.69 26.40 -5.10
CA GLU A 71 -17.71 25.35 -6.14
C GLU A 71 -18.26 23.99 -5.66
N GLY A 72 -19.21 24.00 -4.72
CA GLY A 72 -19.80 22.77 -4.19
C GLY A 72 -18.97 22.06 -3.14
N VAL A 73 -17.86 22.67 -2.70
CA VAL A 73 -16.99 22.15 -1.63
C VAL A 73 -16.99 23.12 -0.46
N CYS A 74 -17.27 22.60 0.73
CA CYS A 74 -17.13 23.35 1.96
C CYS A 74 -15.65 23.49 2.32
N SER A 75 -15.17 24.72 2.38
CA SER A 75 -13.81 25.02 2.83
C SER A 75 -13.85 26.16 3.84
N GLN A 76 -13.01 26.07 4.89
CA GLN A 76 -12.76 27.23 5.74
C GLN A 76 -11.67 28.06 5.07
N PRO A 77 -11.93 29.33 4.72
CA PRO A 77 -10.84 30.20 4.31
C PRO A 77 -9.84 30.27 5.47
N TRP A 78 -8.55 30.34 5.15
CA TRP A 78 -7.49 30.40 6.17
C TRP A 78 -7.68 31.56 7.17
N SER A 79 -8.47 32.57 6.81
CA SER A 79 -8.93 33.66 7.68
C SER A 79 -9.78 33.21 8.88
N ASP A 80 -10.37 32.02 8.85
CA ASP A 80 -11.19 31.43 9.92
C ASP A 80 -10.40 30.51 10.86
N CYS A 81 -9.06 30.48 10.78
CA CYS A 81 -8.16 29.92 11.80
C CYS A 81 -8.21 30.71 13.15
N SER A 82 -9.38 31.23 13.52
CA SER A 82 -9.63 31.95 14.77
C SER A 82 -9.62 30.97 15.94
N CYS A 83 -8.83 31.27 16.97
CA CYS A 83 -8.60 30.42 18.14
C CYS A 83 -9.78 30.41 19.13
N LEU A 84 -11.01 30.53 18.63
CA LEU A 84 -12.21 30.60 19.49
C LEU A 84 -12.53 29.26 20.17
N HIS A 85 -11.84 28.18 19.79
CA HIS A 85 -11.91 26.87 20.45
C HIS A 85 -10.53 26.45 20.98
N ASP A 86 -10.54 25.77 22.14
CA ASP A 86 -9.35 25.30 22.87
C ASP A 86 -8.42 24.50 21.92
N PRO A 87 -7.10 24.77 21.91
CA PRO A 87 -6.14 24.01 21.10
C PRO A 87 -5.92 22.61 21.67
N ASP A 88 -6.94 21.77 21.60
CA ASP A 88 -6.84 20.34 21.91
C ASP A 88 -6.26 19.59 20.71
N TRP A 89 -5.05 19.98 20.29
CA TRP A 89 -4.30 19.22 19.29
C TRP A 89 -3.22 18.35 19.94
N THR A 90 -2.95 17.21 19.32
CA THR A 90 -1.86 16.32 19.72
C THR A 90 -1.09 15.88 18.48
N ALA A 91 0.15 15.44 18.65
CA ALA A 91 0.94 14.91 17.55
C ALA A 91 0.28 13.72 16.84
N LEU A 92 -0.38 12.83 17.59
CA LEU A 92 -0.97 11.59 17.06
C LEU A 92 -2.42 11.75 16.60
N GLY A 93 -3.22 12.56 17.29
CA GLY A 93 -4.63 12.73 16.99
C GLY A 93 -4.91 13.83 15.97
N GLY A 94 -3.93 14.70 15.70
CA GLY A 94 -4.17 15.93 14.97
C GLY A 94 -4.87 16.98 15.83
N GLY A 95 -5.58 17.88 15.18
CA GLY A 95 -6.33 18.97 15.80
C GLY A 95 -6.06 20.32 15.14
N HIS A 96 -6.65 21.36 15.71
CA HIS A 96 -6.53 22.72 15.21
C HIS A 96 -5.38 23.45 15.91
N HIS A 97 -4.42 23.97 15.15
CA HIS A 97 -3.20 24.62 15.64
C HIS A 97 -3.36 26.11 15.86
N CYS A 98 -4.51 26.71 15.53
CA CYS A 98 -4.80 28.11 15.88
C CYS A 98 -3.80 29.12 15.28
N GLY A 99 -3.23 28.79 14.12
CA GLY A 99 -2.20 29.59 13.48
C GLY A 99 -0.83 29.50 14.17
N GLU A 100 -0.61 28.50 15.03
CA GLU A 100 0.71 28.28 15.64
C GLU A 100 1.66 27.59 14.66
N ASP A 101 2.94 27.91 14.82
CA ASP A 101 4.04 27.17 14.18
C ASP A 101 4.15 25.78 14.82
N TRP A 102 4.31 24.75 13.99
CA TRP A 102 4.55 23.39 14.45
C TRP A 102 5.88 22.86 13.93
N ALA A 103 6.77 22.50 14.85
CA ALA A 103 8.07 21.91 14.55
C ALA A 103 8.23 20.61 15.34
N PRO A 104 7.80 19.47 14.79
CA PRO A 104 7.90 18.19 15.49
C PRO A 104 9.36 17.83 15.80
N ALA A 105 9.58 17.23 16.96
CA ALA A 105 10.89 16.83 17.43
C ALA A 105 11.42 15.60 16.68
N GLY A 106 12.75 15.39 16.74
CA GLY A 106 13.38 14.20 16.17
C GLY A 106 12.91 12.92 16.86
N GLY A 107 12.41 11.98 16.06
CA GLY A 107 11.83 10.72 16.52
C GLY A 107 10.37 10.81 16.94
N GLU A 108 9.74 11.99 16.89
CA GLU A 108 8.33 12.16 17.18
C GLU A 108 7.47 11.37 16.18
N VAL A 109 6.38 10.78 16.70
CA VAL A 109 5.40 10.04 15.90
C VAL A 109 4.16 10.92 15.75
N VAL A 110 3.76 11.16 14.51
CA VAL A 110 2.62 12.01 14.13
C VAL A 110 1.53 11.21 13.42
N GLY A 111 0.30 11.70 13.46
CA GLY A 111 -0.84 11.07 12.80
C GLY A 111 -2.07 11.96 12.82
N GLY A 112 -3.13 11.53 12.13
CA GLY A 112 -4.40 12.25 12.10
C GLY A 112 -4.38 13.49 11.21
N GLU A 113 -5.28 14.43 11.49
CA GLU A 113 -5.51 15.62 10.68
C GLU A 113 -5.14 16.90 11.46
N HIS A 114 -4.07 17.56 11.03
CA HIS A 114 -3.58 18.81 11.59
C HIS A 114 -4.06 19.98 10.74
N ARG A 115 -4.80 20.91 11.32
CA ARG A 115 -5.39 22.06 10.62
C ARG A 115 -4.90 23.37 11.19
N CYS A 116 -4.91 24.42 10.37
CA CYS A 116 -4.55 25.78 10.77
C CYS A 116 -3.16 25.88 11.40
N VAL A 117 -2.19 25.16 10.82
CA VAL A 117 -0.77 25.28 11.19
C VAL A 117 -0.19 26.49 10.46
N ALA A 118 0.37 27.50 11.12
CA ALA A 118 0.98 28.60 10.37
C ALA A 118 2.17 28.12 9.55
N ARG A 119 3.12 27.47 10.22
CA ARG A 119 4.27 26.89 9.56
C ARG A 119 4.60 25.52 10.11
N LEU A 120 4.60 24.51 9.24
CA LEU A 120 5.20 23.22 9.54
C LEU A 120 6.69 23.25 9.19
N VAL A 121 7.56 22.90 10.14
CA VAL A 121 9.00 22.76 9.90
C VAL A 121 9.52 21.40 10.36
N VAL A 122 9.95 20.56 9.42
CA VAL A 122 10.78 19.38 9.71
C VAL A 122 12.23 19.77 9.46
N ALA A 123 12.95 20.09 10.54
CA ALA A 123 14.31 20.63 10.45
C ALA A 123 15.35 19.61 9.92
N VAL A 124 16.47 20.11 9.39
CA VAL A 124 17.61 19.27 8.96
C VAL A 124 18.09 18.40 10.13
N GLY A 125 18.33 17.11 9.85
CA GLY A 125 18.77 16.14 10.85
C GLY A 125 17.64 15.58 11.74
N THR A 126 16.40 16.05 11.55
CA THR A 126 15.20 15.53 12.22
C THR A 126 14.55 14.45 11.35
N THR A 127 14.12 13.35 11.98
CA THR A 127 13.21 12.37 11.36
C THR A 127 11.92 12.36 12.15
N VAL A 128 10.80 12.68 11.50
CA VAL A 128 9.45 12.61 12.04
C VAL A 128 8.77 11.40 11.42
N ARG A 129 8.13 10.54 12.23
CA ARG A 129 7.53 9.29 11.75
C ARG A 129 6.02 9.37 11.74
N VAL A 130 5.37 8.78 10.75
CA VAL A 130 3.92 8.60 10.76
C VAL A 130 3.57 7.36 11.60
N GLN A 131 2.54 7.47 12.44
CA GLN A 131 2.04 6.35 13.25
C GLN A 131 1.69 5.17 12.32
N PRO A 132 2.20 3.95 12.57
CA PRO A 132 1.79 2.79 11.80
C PRO A 132 0.31 2.44 12.01
N ASP A 133 -0.34 1.88 10.98
CA ASP A 133 -1.68 1.32 11.08
C ASP A 133 -1.67 0.01 11.89
N GLU A 134 -2.28 0.06 13.07
CA GLU A 134 -2.44 -1.09 13.99
C GLU A 134 -3.92 -1.48 14.15
N GLY A 135 -4.66 -1.56 13.04
CA GLY A 135 -6.04 -2.07 13.02
C GLY A 135 -7.10 -1.00 12.72
N GLY A 136 -6.80 -0.11 11.77
CA GLY A 136 -7.68 0.97 11.32
C GLY A 136 -7.42 2.31 12.00
N THR A 137 -6.34 2.42 12.79
CA THR A 137 -5.93 3.68 13.43
C THR A 137 -4.48 3.98 13.06
N GLY A 138 -4.25 5.16 12.49
CA GLY A 138 -2.93 5.57 12.00
C GLY A 138 -2.73 5.33 10.50
N GLY A 139 -1.47 5.16 10.12
CA GLY A 139 -0.96 4.97 8.77
C GLY A 139 -1.11 6.15 7.83
N SER A 140 -1.69 7.25 8.30
CA SER A 140 -1.81 8.48 7.53
C SER A 140 -1.64 9.73 8.38
N VAL A 141 -1.14 10.79 7.75
CA VAL A 141 -1.11 12.14 8.30
C VAL A 141 -1.58 13.14 7.25
N THR A 142 -2.48 14.03 7.64
CA THR A 142 -2.91 15.18 6.83
C THR A 142 -2.50 16.45 7.56
N ILE A 143 -1.85 17.37 6.86
CA ILE A 143 -1.42 18.65 7.42
C ILE A 143 -1.85 19.79 6.50
N ASP A 144 -2.66 20.68 7.04
CA ASP A 144 -3.11 21.92 6.42
C ASP A 144 -2.44 23.09 7.09
N ALA A 145 -1.58 23.77 6.33
CA ALA A 145 -0.78 24.88 6.82
C ALA A 145 -0.83 26.12 5.92
N GLU A 146 -0.30 27.24 6.37
CA GLU A 146 0.02 28.35 5.45
C GLU A 146 1.28 28.02 4.66
N SER A 147 2.32 27.54 5.35
CA SER A 147 3.56 27.12 4.71
C SER A 147 4.13 25.84 5.31
N ILE A 148 4.77 25.03 4.45
CA ILE A 148 5.38 23.77 4.85
C ILE A 148 6.83 23.73 4.36
N GLU A 149 7.75 23.41 5.28
CA GLU A 149 9.16 23.21 4.99
C GLU A 149 9.65 21.85 5.52
N ILE A 150 10.04 20.97 4.62
CA ILE A 150 10.61 19.65 4.92
C ILE A 150 12.09 19.67 4.52
N SER A 151 12.95 19.96 5.48
CA SER A 151 14.41 19.97 5.33
C SER A 151 15.07 18.74 5.98
N GLY A 152 14.35 18.04 6.86
CA GLY A 152 14.71 16.72 7.40
C GLY A 152 13.95 15.57 6.70
N VAL A 153 13.51 14.58 7.46
CA VAL A 153 12.80 13.39 6.95
C VAL A 153 11.39 13.32 7.55
N LEU A 154 10.36 13.23 6.70
CA LEU A 154 9.00 12.82 7.08
C LEU A 154 8.77 11.39 6.59
N ASP A 155 8.71 10.44 7.52
CA ASP A 155 8.81 9.00 7.24
C ASP A 155 7.53 8.23 7.59
N ALA A 156 6.79 7.84 6.54
CA ALA A 156 5.69 6.90 6.56
C ALA A 156 6.07 5.53 5.98
N THR A 157 7.36 5.17 5.95
CA THR A 157 7.80 3.83 5.54
C THR A 157 7.18 2.78 6.45
N ALA A 158 6.58 1.74 5.86
CA ALA A 158 5.93 0.64 6.57
C ALA A 158 4.81 1.06 7.54
N ALA A 159 4.26 2.28 7.38
CA ALA A 159 3.19 2.80 8.24
C ALA A 159 1.78 2.36 7.81
N GLY A 160 1.61 1.75 6.63
CA GLY A 160 0.33 1.20 6.19
C GLY A 160 -0.05 -0.12 6.88
N PRO A 161 -1.14 -0.76 6.42
CA PRO A 161 -1.61 -2.03 6.96
C PRO A 161 -0.53 -3.13 7.01
N ARG A 162 -0.66 -4.00 8.01
CA ARG A 162 0.25 -5.13 8.21
C ARG A 162 0.28 -6.10 7.03
N GLY A 163 1.41 -6.78 6.83
CA GLY A 163 1.47 -7.92 5.92
C GLY A 163 0.76 -9.17 6.48
N GLY A 164 0.62 -10.19 5.65
CA GLY A 164 0.05 -11.47 6.03
C GLY A 164 1.04 -12.30 6.84
N ASP A 165 0.56 -13.05 7.83
CA ASP A 165 1.42 -13.98 8.55
C ASP A 165 1.82 -15.16 7.66
N GLY A 166 3.01 -15.71 7.85
CA GLY A 166 3.46 -16.90 7.16
C GLY A 166 2.70 -18.15 7.60
N GLY A 167 2.59 -19.12 6.70
CA GLY A 167 1.97 -20.41 6.97
C GLY A 167 2.86 -21.26 7.90
N GLN A 168 2.23 -21.99 8.81
CA GLN A 168 2.94 -22.99 9.62
C GLN A 168 3.42 -24.15 8.75
N GLY A 169 4.64 -24.61 8.97
CA GLY A 169 5.14 -25.83 8.37
C GLY A 169 4.35 -27.04 8.86
N ALA A 170 4.23 -28.07 8.03
CA ALA A 170 3.54 -29.29 8.42
C ALA A 170 4.32 -29.99 9.54
N SER A 171 3.62 -30.32 10.62
CA SER A 171 4.04 -31.41 11.50
C SER A 171 4.01 -32.73 10.73
N SER A 172 4.57 -33.80 11.32
CA SER A 172 4.73 -35.03 10.56
C SER A 172 3.37 -35.58 10.07
N GLY A 173 3.32 -35.87 8.77
CA GLY A 173 2.09 -36.26 8.08
C GLY A 173 1.57 -37.65 8.45
N ASN A 174 0.47 -38.03 7.80
CA ASN A 174 -0.01 -39.41 7.81
C ASN A 174 1.18 -40.34 7.50
N PRO A 175 1.34 -41.47 8.22
CA PRO A 175 2.40 -42.44 7.99
C PRO A 175 2.66 -42.73 6.51
N TYR A 176 1.59 -42.77 5.71
CA TYR A 176 1.67 -43.12 4.30
C TYR A 176 2.04 -41.93 3.42
N CYS A 177 1.34 -40.79 3.51
CA CYS A 177 1.56 -39.61 2.67
C CYS A 177 1.89 -38.41 3.56
N GLY A 178 3.00 -37.71 3.25
CA GLY A 178 3.45 -36.54 3.99
C GLY A 178 2.35 -35.49 4.22
N GLY A 179 2.54 -34.63 5.21
CA GLY A 179 1.57 -33.60 5.57
C GLY A 179 1.70 -32.37 4.68
N ALA A 180 0.59 -31.73 4.34
CA ALA A 180 0.63 -30.42 3.70
C ALA A 180 0.93 -29.33 4.75
N GLY A 181 1.79 -28.38 4.39
CA GLY A 181 1.99 -27.17 5.17
C GLY A 181 0.75 -26.28 5.11
N ALA A 182 0.61 -25.37 6.07
CA ALA A 182 -0.47 -24.40 6.06
C ALA A 182 -0.19 -23.30 5.01
N ALA A 183 -1.24 -22.77 4.39
CA ALA A 183 -1.13 -21.58 3.57
C ALA A 183 -0.73 -20.36 4.40
N GLY A 184 -0.05 -19.40 3.77
CA GLY A 184 0.19 -18.09 4.34
C GLY A 184 -1.09 -17.25 4.39
N GLY A 185 -1.12 -16.29 5.32
CA GLY A 185 -2.17 -15.29 5.43
C GLY A 185 -2.09 -14.25 4.31
N THR A 186 -3.24 -13.67 3.98
CA THR A 186 -3.33 -12.51 3.09
C THR A 186 -2.79 -11.26 3.78
N GLY A 187 -2.18 -10.36 3.01
CA GLY A 187 -1.82 -9.02 3.46
C GLY A 187 -3.05 -8.21 3.87
N GLY A 188 -2.87 -7.25 4.79
CA GLY A 188 -3.91 -6.31 5.19
C GLY A 188 -4.14 -5.19 4.18
N GLY A 189 -5.31 -4.54 4.28
CA GLY A 189 -5.79 -3.49 3.39
C GLY A 189 -6.60 -4.01 2.19
N ASP A 190 -7.32 -3.11 1.52
CA ASP A 190 -8.27 -3.46 0.45
C ASP A 190 -7.62 -4.18 -0.76
N PHE A 191 -6.32 -3.99 -0.93
CA PHE A 191 -5.52 -4.58 -2.02
C PHE A 191 -4.40 -5.49 -1.51
N GLY A 192 -4.57 -6.02 -0.29
CA GLY A 192 -3.62 -6.91 0.37
C GLY A 192 -3.14 -8.04 -0.54
N GLY A 193 -1.83 -8.29 -0.55
CA GLY A 193 -1.26 -9.38 -1.35
C GLY A 193 -1.82 -10.73 -0.93
N GLY A 194 -2.16 -11.58 -1.90
CA GLY A 194 -2.58 -12.96 -1.63
C GLY A 194 -1.49 -13.73 -0.87
N GLY A 195 -1.90 -14.55 0.11
CA GLY A 195 -0.99 -15.46 0.80
C GLY A 195 -0.49 -16.56 -0.14
N GLY A 196 0.74 -17.03 0.08
CA GLY A 196 1.31 -18.18 -0.63
C GLY A 196 0.64 -19.47 -0.19
N ALA A 197 0.40 -20.40 -1.11
CA ALA A 197 -0.11 -21.71 -0.77
C ALA A 197 0.91 -22.52 0.06
N GLY A 198 0.41 -23.34 0.98
CA GLY A 198 1.25 -24.25 1.73
C GLY A 198 1.79 -25.35 0.83
N GLY A 199 3.04 -25.75 1.05
CA GLY A 199 3.70 -26.82 0.32
C GLY A 199 2.97 -28.15 0.56
N HIS A 200 2.60 -28.81 -0.53
CA HIS A 200 2.00 -30.13 -0.43
C HIS A 200 3.08 -31.18 -0.16
N GLY A 201 2.80 -32.15 0.71
CA GLY A 201 3.59 -33.38 0.71
C GLY A 201 3.41 -34.06 -0.64
N HIS A 202 4.47 -34.23 -1.42
CA HIS A 202 4.39 -34.92 -2.70
C HIS A 202 4.23 -36.42 -2.45
N GLY A 203 3.01 -36.88 -2.19
CA GLY A 203 2.67 -38.26 -2.53
C GLY A 203 2.92 -38.39 -4.03
N GLY A 204 3.85 -39.27 -4.45
CA GLY A 204 4.22 -39.37 -5.86
C GLY A 204 2.99 -39.43 -6.75
N ASP A 205 2.92 -38.52 -7.74
CA ASP A 205 1.81 -38.39 -8.71
C ASP A 205 1.61 -39.61 -9.63
N SER A 206 2.29 -40.72 -9.35
CA SER A 206 1.91 -41.99 -9.96
C SER A 206 0.60 -42.43 -9.35
N SER A 207 -0.50 -42.11 -10.03
CA SER A 207 -1.86 -42.64 -9.84
C SER A 207 -1.98 -44.18 -9.89
N GLU A 208 -0.85 -44.88 -9.88
CA GLU A 208 -0.69 -46.33 -9.98
C GLU A 208 0.17 -46.93 -8.84
N ASP A 209 0.90 -46.11 -8.05
CA ASP A 209 1.57 -46.58 -6.84
C ASP A 209 0.77 -46.16 -5.59
N ASP A 210 0.03 -47.10 -5.03
CA ASP A 210 -0.68 -47.04 -3.73
C ASP A 210 0.25 -46.76 -2.51
N GLY A 211 1.48 -46.31 -2.73
CA GLY A 211 2.48 -46.12 -1.69
C GLY A 211 3.25 -44.83 -1.88
N CYS A 212 2.76 -43.75 -1.27
CA CYS A 212 3.47 -42.50 -0.93
C CYS A 212 4.79 -42.69 -0.13
N ARG A 213 5.45 -43.85 -0.22
CA ARG A 213 6.73 -44.18 0.42
C ARG A 213 7.83 -43.28 -0.16
N TYR A 214 8.74 -42.83 0.69
CA TYR A 214 9.89 -41.97 0.31
C TYR A 214 9.54 -40.56 -0.22
N ALA A 215 8.33 -40.06 0.04
CA ALA A 215 7.93 -38.72 -0.36
C ALA A 215 8.66 -37.65 0.46
N ASN A 216 9.25 -36.67 -0.21
CA ASN A 216 9.68 -35.43 0.45
C ASN A 216 8.51 -34.48 0.60
N GLY A 217 8.57 -33.64 1.63
CA GLY A 217 7.67 -32.48 1.73
C GLY A 217 7.94 -31.51 0.58
N GLY A 218 6.89 -31.02 -0.07
CA GLY A 218 7.01 -29.94 -1.05
C GLY A 218 7.22 -28.60 -0.34
N SER A 219 7.93 -27.69 -1.01
CA SER A 219 8.15 -26.34 -0.51
C SER A 219 6.86 -25.52 -0.51
N GLY A 220 6.75 -24.57 0.43
CA GLY A 220 5.68 -23.57 0.43
C GLY A 220 5.86 -22.53 -0.68
N ASP A 221 4.73 -22.02 -1.20
CA ASP A 221 4.74 -20.96 -2.20
C ASP A 221 5.03 -19.60 -1.57
N ARG A 222 5.61 -18.69 -2.35
CA ARG A 222 5.83 -17.31 -1.94
C ARG A 222 4.51 -16.54 -1.81
N GLY A 223 4.45 -15.63 -0.84
CA GLY A 223 3.39 -14.65 -0.75
C GLY A 223 3.46 -13.62 -1.86
N ALA A 224 2.31 -13.12 -2.31
CA ALA A 224 2.24 -12.10 -3.34
C ALA A 224 2.57 -10.71 -2.78
N ALA A 225 3.04 -9.81 -3.65
CA ALA A 225 3.22 -8.40 -3.29
C ALA A 225 1.87 -7.74 -2.94
N GLY A 226 1.92 -6.76 -2.04
CA GLY A 226 0.80 -5.85 -1.80
C GLY A 226 0.54 -4.97 -3.02
N GLY A 227 -0.67 -4.40 -3.09
CA GLY A 227 -1.10 -3.47 -4.11
C GLY A 227 -1.33 -2.04 -3.61
N TYR A 228 -1.32 -1.09 -4.54
CA TYR A 228 -1.77 0.28 -4.33
C TYR A 228 -2.94 0.55 -5.29
N ARG A 229 -4.18 0.57 -4.80
CA ARG A 229 -5.40 0.75 -5.62
C ARG A 229 -5.66 -0.33 -6.69
N ALA A 230 -4.74 -1.28 -6.88
CA ALA A 230 -4.91 -2.53 -7.61
C ALA A 230 -4.01 -3.61 -7.00
N PRO A 231 -4.39 -4.91 -7.01
CA PRO A 231 -3.55 -5.98 -6.46
C PRO A 231 -2.17 -6.05 -7.13
N GLY A 232 -1.10 -6.02 -6.34
CA GLY A 232 0.28 -6.14 -6.82
C GLY A 232 0.78 -5.02 -7.74
N ALA A 233 0.01 -3.95 -7.91
CA ALA A 233 0.30 -2.87 -8.86
C ALA A 233 -0.16 -1.52 -8.31
N ASN A 234 0.18 -0.42 -9.02
CA ASN A 234 -0.50 0.86 -8.86
C ASN A 234 -1.72 0.94 -9.81
N GLY A 235 -2.93 1.00 -9.25
CA GLY A 235 -4.20 1.15 -9.98
C GLY A 235 -4.84 2.53 -9.84
N ASP A 236 -4.05 3.52 -9.44
CA ASP A 236 -4.53 4.87 -9.21
C ASP A 236 -4.72 5.62 -10.53
N ALA A 237 -5.64 6.58 -10.53
CA ALA A 237 -6.04 7.33 -11.72
C ALA A 237 -5.58 8.80 -11.62
N PRO A 238 -5.33 9.51 -12.72
CA PRO A 238 -4.82 10.88 -12.65
C PRO A 238 -5.81 11.86 -12.00
N GLU A 239 -7.10 11.53 -11.95
CA GLU A 239 -8.12 12.40 -11.39
C GLU A 239 -8.10 12.42 -9.84
N GLY A 240 -8.38 13.60 -9.27
CA GLY A 240 -8.54 13.80 -7.83
C GLY A 240 -7.24 14.04 -7.05
N GLU A 241 -7.40 14.43 -5.79
CA GLU A 241 -6.31 14.71 -4.85
C GLU A 241 -6.12 13.59 -3.81
N GLU A 242 -6.92 12.53 -3.90
CA GLU A 242 -6.88 11.45 -2.93
C GLU A 242 -5.61 10.62 -3.07
N VAL A 243 -5.02 10.31 -1.91
CA VAL A 243 -3.89 9.40 -1.76
C VAL A 243 -4.19 8.42 -0.65
N PHE A 244 -3.67 7.20 -0.78
CA PHE A 244 -4.04 6.06 0.07
C PHE A 244 -2.81 5.46 0.74
N MET A 245 -3.03 4.61 1.72
CA MET A 245 -1.97 3.73 2.20
C MET A 245 -1.75 2.60 1.17
N GLY A 246 -0.52 2.13 1.05
CA GLY A 246 -0.23 0.89 0.34
C GLY A 246 -0.70 -0.30 1.17
N SER A 247 -1.13 -1.39 0.53
CA SER A 247 -1.49 -2.60 1.25
C SER A 247 -0.28 -3.38 1.74
N GLY A 248 -0.48 -4.28 2.71
CA GLY A 248 0.51 -5.27 3.09
C GLY A 248 0.70 -6.35 2.00
N GLY A 249 1.87 -6.97 1.96
CA GLY A 249 2.14 -8.17 1.17
C GLY A 249 1.61 -9.44 1.84
N GLY A 250 1.40 -10.51 1.08
CA GLY A 250 0.97 -11.80 1.61
C GLY A 250 2.09 -12.55 2.33
N GLY A 251 1.76 -13.39 3.31
CA GLY A 251 2.71 -14.32 3.91
C GLY A 251 3.00 -15.49 2.98
N GLY A 252 4.20 -16.07 3.05
CA GLY A 252 4.52 -17.31 2.33
C GLY A 252 3.87 -18.53 2.99
N GLY A 253 3.63 -19.59 2.23
CA GLY A 253 3.10 -20.85 2.78
C GLY A 253 4.15 -21.62 3.58
N GLY A 254 3.72 -22.45 4.51
CA GLY A 254 4.62 -23.39 5.19
C GLY A 254 4.96 -24.57 4.29
N GLY A 255 6.14 -25.17 4.46
CA GLY A 255 6.54 -26.38 3.75
C GLY A 255 5.78 -27.62 4.24
N GLY A 256 5.64 -28.61 3.37
CA GLY A 256 5.09 -29.91 3.70
C GLY A 256 6.07 -30.77 4.50
N SER A 257 5.57 -31.82 5.15
CA SER A 257 6.41 -32.84 5.79
C SER A 257 6.64 -34.02 4.85
N GLY A 258 7.77 -34.71 5.01
CA GLY A 258 8.04 -35.95 4.27
C GLY A 258 7.16 -37.11 4.73
N SER A 259 7.19 -38.24 4.02
CA SER A 259 6.56 -39.47 4.48
C SER A 259 7.46 -40.29 5.41
N ARG A 260 6.83 -41.05 6.32
CA ARG A 260 7.53 -41.82 7.35
C ARG A 260 8.07 -43.17 6.85
N TYR A 261 7.58 -43.67 5.71
CA TYR A 261 7.97 -44.99 5.20
C TYR A 261 9.04 -44.90 4.11
N GLY A 262 10.30 -44.83 4.56
CA GLY A 262 11.50 -45.04 3.75
C GLY A 262 12.10 -46.46 3.84
N SER A 263 11.46 -47.38 4.54
CA SER A 263 11.74 -48.82 4.64
C SER A 263 11.06 -49.30 5.93
N ASN A 264 11.13 -50.60 6.20
CA ASN A 264 10.34 -51.41 7.13
C ASN A 264 10.31 -50.97 8.62
N ASP A 265 10.92 -49.83 8.97
CA ASP A 265 11.40 -49.53 10.33
C ASP A 265 10.77 -48.29 11.00
N ASN A 266 9.68 -47.73 10.47
CA ASN A 266 8.89 -46.66 11.14
C ASN A 266 9.74 -45.49 11.66
N TYR A 267 10.65 -44.95 10.87
CA TYR A 267 11.36 -43.73 11.25
C TYR A 267 10.43 -42.51 11.11
N PRO A 268 10.63 -41.44 11.91
CA PRO A 268 9.91 -40.19 11.69
C PRO A 268 10.23 -39.63 10.29
N ALA A 269 9.51 -38.61 9.84
CA ALA A 269 9.84 -37.89 8.62
C ALA A 269 10.37 -36.51 8.96
N GLY A 270 11.12 -35.90 8.04
CA GLY A 270 11.43 -34.48 8.13
C GLY A 270 10.17 -33.62 8.16
N THR A 271 10.13 -32.62 9.05
CA THR A 271 9.04 -31.65 9.20
C THR A 271 9.24 -30.45 8.27
N GLY A 272 8.14 -29.84 7.84
CA GLY A 272 8.21 -28.68 6.96
C GLY A 272 8.66 -27.41 7.70
N GLY A 273 9.38 -26.53 7.01
CA GLY A 273 9.73 -25.20 7.50
C GLY A 273 8.52 -24.24 7.47
N GLY A 274 8.52 -23.22 8.32
CA GLY A 274 7.48 -22.19 8.32
C GLY A 274 7.65 -21.18 7.18
N GLY A 275 6.56 -20.64 6.66
CA GLY A 275 6.59 -19.55 5.69
C GLY A 275 6.95 -18.22 6.34
N GLY A 276 7.56 -17.31 5.58
CA GLY A 276 7.88 -15.95 6.04
C GLY A 276 6.65 -15.02 6.02
N GLY A 277 6.61 -14.05 6.94
CA GLY A 277 5.58 -13.01 6.96
C GLY A 277 5.72 -12.03 5.79
N GLY A 278 4.60 -11.47 5.33
CA GLY A 278 4.58 -10.40 4.33
C GLY A 278 4.97 -9.04 4.91
N GLY A 279 5.45 -8.13 4.06
CA GLY A 279 5.83 -6.77 4.47
C GLY A 279 4.61 -5.86 4.66
N ARG A 280 4.70 -4.90 5.59
CA ARG A 280 3.70 -3.81 5.74
C ARG A 280 3.68 -2.88 4.53
N GLY A 281 2.52 -2.31 4.24
CA GLY A 281 2.41 -1.25 3.22
C GLY A 281 2.99 0.10 3.71
N GLY A 282 3.22 1.03 2.79
CA GLY A 282 3.59 2.41 3.10
C GLY A 282 2.37 3.24 3.55
N GLY A 283 2.61 4.24 4.41
CA GLY A 283 1.57 5.14 4.86
C GLY A 283 1.21 6.23 3.85
N ALA A 284 0.18 7.02 4.15
CA ALA A 284 -0.26 8.14 3.32
C ALA A 284 0.12 9.49 3.95
N ILE A 285 0.66 10.41 3.13
CA ILE A 285 1.03 11.76 3.57
C ILE A 285 0.27 12.77 2.71
N ARG A 286 -0.51 13.66 3.33
CA ARG A 286 -1.21 14.75 2.64
C ARG A 286 -0.73 16.08 3.19
N LEU A 287 -0.07 16.86 2.35
CA LEU A 287 0.43 18.19 2.68
C LEU A 287 -0.32 19.21 1.83
N ARG A 288 -1.11 20.06 2.48
CA ARG A 288 -1.82 21.17 1.84
C ARG A 288 -1.31 22.48 2.44
N ALA A 289 -0.85 23.40 1.60
CA ALA A 289 -0.42 24.72 2.05
C ALA A 289 -1.10 25.81 1.23
N THR A 290 -1.51 26.91 1.87
CA THR A 290 -2.12 28.05 1.16
C THR A 290 -1.09 28.97 0.51
N ALA A 291 0.18 28.94 0.93
CA ALA A 291 1.24 29.72 0.32
C ALA A 291 2.24 28.84 -0.46
N ARG A 292 2.94 27.95 0.24
CA ARG A 292 3.99 27.11 -0.39
C ARG A 292 4.34 25.83 0.36
N ILE A 293 4.85 24.86 -0.40
CA ILE A 293 5.53 23.67 0.12
C ILE A 293 6.96 23.64 -0.42
N VAL A 294 7.94 23.49 0.48
CA VAL A 294 9.35 23.31 0.14
C VAL A 294 9.85 21.98 0.70
N VAL A 295 10.35 21.10 -0.15
CA VAL A 295 10.93 19.80 0.22
C VAL A 295 12.39 19.77 -0.20
N ALA A 296 13.27 20.09 0.74
CA ALA A 296 14.72 19.99 0.57
C ALA A 296 15.32 18.69 1.13
N GLY A 297 14.60 18.05 2.07
CA GLY A 297 14.96 16.76 2.65
C GLY A 297 14.22 15.59 1.99
N GLU A 298 13.62 14.70 2.79
CA GLU A 298 13.00 13.47 2.30
C GLU A 298 11.56 13.31 2.79
N ILE A 299 10.68 12.88 1.88
CA ILE A 299 9.36 12.35 2.20
C ILE A 299 9.34 10.89 1.77
N LEU A 300 9.18 9.98 2.73
CA LEU A 300 9.23 8.54 2.50
C LEU A 300 7.87 7.92 2.82
N ALA A 301 7.29 7.19 1.88
CA ALA A 301 6.03 6.46 2.05
C ALA A 301 6.18 5.03 1.50
N ARG A 302 7.32 4.38 1.80
CA ARG A 302 7.68 3.10 1.18
C ARG A 302 6.98 1.91 1.83
N GLY A 303 6.74 0.86 1.04
CA GLY A 303 6.41 -0.46 1.58
C GLY A 303 7.61 -1.13 2.26
N ALA A 304 7.36 -2.13 3.12
CA ALA A 304 8.41 -2.98 3.68
C ALA A 304 8.74 -4.15 2.75
N ALA A 305 10.02 -4.56 2.71
CA ALA A 305 10.48 -5.66 1.87
C ALA A 305 9.88 -7.03 2.23
N GLY A 306 9.57 -7.26 3.51
CA GLY A 306 9.00 -8.50 4.03
C GLY A 306 8.70 -8.38 5.52
N GLY A 307 8.09 -9.43 6.07
CA GLY A 307 7.82 -9.61 7.50
C GLY A 307 8.91 -10.39 8.21
N ALA A 308 8.60 -10.96 9.37
CA ALA A 308 9.51 -11.84 10.10
C ALA A 308 9.79 -13.13 9.30
N PRO A 309 10.98 -13.73 9.45
CA PRO A 309 11.26 -15.02 8.84
C PRO A 309 10.41 -16.13 9.45
N GLY A 310 10.15 -17.19 8.68
CA GLY A 310 9.62 -18.45 9.19
C GLY A 310 10.66 -19.18 10.05
N GLY A 311 10.19 -20.03 10.96
CA GLY A 311 11.03 -20.90 11.77
C GLY A 311 11.34 -22.21 11.03
N ASP A 312 12.49 -22.79 11.30
CA ASP A 312 12.89 -24.08 10.76
C ASP A 312 12.03 -25.22 11.31
N GLY A 313 11.86 -26.28 10.52
CA GLY A 313 11.28 -27.53 11.00
C GLY A 313 12.13 -28.17 12.11
N GLU A 314 11.49 -28.77 13.10
CA GLU A 314 12.19 -29.51 14.15
C GLU A 314 12.90 -30.75 13.58
N ARG A 315 14.18 -30.93 13.93
CA ARG A 315 15.00 -32.07 13.53
C ARG A 315 14.94 -33.16 14.60
N PRO A 316 14.14 -34.23 14.43
CA PRO A 316 14.12 -35.35 15.39
C PRO A 316 15.46 -36.09 15.40
N ASP A 317 15.88 -36.61 16.55
CA ASP A 317 17.01 -37.55 16.67
C ASP A 317 16.54 -38.94 16.23
N PRO A 318 17.00 -39.45 15.06
CA PRO A 318 16.52 -40.72 14.52
C PRO A 318 16.86 -41.93 15.40
N CYS A 319 17.84 -41.80 16.31
CA CYS A 319 18.23 -42.85 17.25
C CYS A 319 17.35 -42.89 18.52
N ARG A 320 16.63 -41.81 18.85
CA ARG A 320 15.86 -41.69 20.11
C ARG A 320 14.37 -41.44 19.91
N ASP A 321 14.01 -40.79 18.82
CA ASP A 321 12.71 -40.15 18.65
C ASP A 321 11.82 -40.93 17.69
N ARG A 322 12.02 -42.25 17.56
CA ARG A 322 11.38 -43.11 16.55
C ARG A 322 9.85 -42.97 16.50
N TYR A 323 9.22 -42.63 17.63
CA TYR A 323 7.76 -42.46 17.74
C TYR A 323 7.31 -41.01 17.94
N ASP A 324 8.25 -40.07 17.97
CA ASP A 324 7.90 -38.67 18.19
C ASP A 324 7.30 -38.06 16.94
N ASN A 325 6.45 -37.07 17.17
CA ASN A 325 5.85 -36.25 16.14
C ASN A 325 6.46 -34.85 16.24
N PRO A 326 7.66 -34.63 15.68
CA PRO A 326 8.31 -33.34 15.72
C PRO A 326 7.41 -32.26 15.12
N SER A 327 7.51 -31.07 15.68
CA SER A 327 6.75 -29.90 15.24
C SER A 327 7.28 -29.38 13.90
N GLY A 328 6.37 -28.90 13.06
CA GLY A 328 6.72 -28.09 11.90
C GLY A 328 7.22 -26.72 12.33
N GLY A 329 7.94 -26.05 11.43
CA GLY A 329 8.43 -24.70 11.66
C GLY A 329 7.29 -23.70 11.82
N SER A 330 7.43 -22.75 12.75
CA SER A 330 6.45 -21.68 12.96
C SER A 330 6.41 -20.72 11.77
N GLY A 331 5.24 -20.25 11.35
CA GLY A 331 5.14 -19.15 10.38
C GLY A 331 5.71 -17.84 10.94
N GLY A 332 6.33 -17.03 10.08
CA GLY A 332 6.82 -15.70 10.41
C GLY A 332 5.70 -14.67 10.53
N SER A 333 5.82 -13.70 11.42
CA SER A 333 4.79 -12.66 11.59
C SER A 333 4.87 -11.57 10.51
N GLY A 334 3.73 -11.22 9.91
CA GLY A 334 3.62 -10.08 8.96
C GLY A 334 3.56 -8.71 9.63
N ALA A 335 3.49 -8.66 10.97
CA ALA A 335 3.48 -7.43 11.74
C ALA A 335 4.87 -6.88 12.05
N VAL A 336 5.89 -7.74 12.02
CA VAL A 336 7.28 -7.42 12.37
C VAL A 336 8.08 -7.20 11.08
N PRO A 337 8.76 -6.05 10.91
CA PRO A 337 9.63 -5.83 9.75
C PRO A 337 10.74 -6.89 9.66
N GLY A 338 11.01 -7.37 8.47
CA GLY A 338 12.12 -8.29 8.23
C GLY A 338 12.36 -8.53 6.74
N ASN A 339 13.04 -9.63 6.42
CA ASN A 339 13.28 -10.05 5.03
C ASN A 339 12.23 -11.03 4.51
N GLY A 340 11.26 -11.44 5.34
CA GLY A 340 10.24 -12.43 5.01
C GLY A 340 10.80 -13.78 4.59
N ALA A 341 12.02 -14.15 5.02
CA ALA A 341 12.63 -15.42 4.61
C ALA A 341 11.82 -16.63 5.09
N ALA A 342 11.85 -17.71 4.32
CA ALA A 342 11.31 -18.99 4.74
C ALA A 342 12.18 -19.64 5.81
N GLY A 343 11.59 -20.50 6.63
CA GLY A 343 12.32 -21.47 7.45
C GLY A 343 12.66 -22.71 6.65
N ASP A 344 13.79 -23.33 6.99
CA ASP A 344 14.27 -24.55 6.34
C ASP A 344 13.44 -25.76 6.79
N GLY A 345 13.18 -26.69 5.86
CA GLY A 345 12.64 -28.00 6.19
C GLY A 345 13.67 -28.85 6.96
N ALA A 346 13.20 -29.66 7.91
CA ALA A 346 14.07 -30.58 8.61
C ALA A 346 14.47 -31.74 7.70
N ARG A 347 15.77 -32.06 7.68
CA ARG A 347 16.30 -33.30 7.09
C ARG A 347 16.72 -34.24 8.20
N MET A 348 16.49 -35.54 8.00
CA MET A 348 17.03 -36.56 8.89
C MET A 348 18.51 -36.79 8.65
N ASP A 349 19.24 -36.97 9.75
CA ASP A 349 20.61 -37.47 9.70
C ASP A 349 20.61 -38.99 9.52
N VAL A 350 21.54 -39.51 8.72
CA VAL A 350 21.54 -40.88 8.18
C VAL A 350 22.29 -41.87 9.09
N ASP A 351 22.87 -41.41 10.20
CA ASP A 351 23.89 -42.15 10.96
C ASP A 351 23.37 -43.33 11.82
N CYS A 352 22.06 -43.55 11.94
CA CYS A 352 21.47 -44.58 12.81
C CYS A 352 21.12 -45.93 12.11
N GLY A 353 21.84 -46.32 11.06
CA GLY A 353 21.80 -47.68 10.49
C GLY A 353 20.53 -48.07 9.71
N GLY A 354 19.58 -47.16 9.56
CA GLY A 354 18.41 -47.28 8.69
C GLY A 354 18.01 -45.88 8.21
N ALA A 355 18.29 -45.57 6.96
CA ALA A 355 18.12 -44.21 6.43
C ALA A 355 16.65 -43.97 6.06
N SER A 356 15.99 -43.02 6.72
CA SER A 356 14.92 -42.27 6.05
C SER A 356 15.58 -41.11 5.31
N ASN A 357 15.48 -41.09 4.00
CA ASN A 357 15.96 -39.99 3.16
C ASN A 357 14.89 -38.90 2.95
N THR A 358 13.78 -38.95 3.69
CA THR A 358 12.67 -38.01 3.52
C THR A 358 12.90 -36.74 4.35
N GLY A 359 13.07 -35.63 3.64
CA GLY A 359 13.10 -34.28 4.22
C GLY A 359 11.72 -33.63 4.19
N GLY A 360 11.49 -32.72 5.12
CA GLY A 360 10.43 -31.73 4.96
C GLY A 360 10.81 -30.69 3.91
N GLY A 361 9.80 -30.06 3.33
CA GLY A 361 9.98 -28.94 2.42
C GLY A 361 10.24 -27.64 3.17
N ASP A 362 10.97 -26.73 2.55
CA ASP A 362 11.17 -25.37 3.07
C ASP A 362 9.86 -24.58 3.00
N GLY A 363 9.72 -23.56 3.85
CA GLY A 363 8.63 -22.59 3.69
C GLY A 363 8.76 -21.75 2.42
N GLY A 364 7.73 -20.97 2.13
CA GLY A 364 7.74 -19.91 1.14
C GLY A 364 8.12 -18.56 1.78
N ALA A 365 8.78 -17.69 1.02
CA ALA A 365 9.05 -16.32 1.48
C ALA A 365 7.78 -15.46 1.47
N GLY A 366 7.68 -14.48 2.36
CA GLY A 366 6.63 -13.48 2.33
C GLY A 366 6.79 -12.49 1.17
N GLY A 367 5.69 -11.88 0.74
CA GLY A 367 5.65 -10.85 -0.29
C GLY A 367 5.93 -9.45 0.26
N PRO A 368 6.49 -8.53 -0.55
CA PRO A 368 6.72 -7.15 -0.13
C PRO A 368 5.42 -6.37 0.00
N GLY A 369 5.37 -5.37 0.88
CA GLY A 369 4.28 -4.40 0.95
C GLY A 369 4.34 -3.38 -0.19
N ALA A 370 3.19 -2.80 -0.52
CA ALA A 370 3.09 -1.72 -1.50
C ALA A 370 3.56 -0.38 -0.92
N GLY A 371 3.99 0.54 -1.77
CA GLY A 371 4.22 1.93 -1.37
C GLY A 371 2.89 2.64 -1.08
N GLY A 372 2.91 3.66 -0.24
CA GLY A 372 1.77 4.53 0.05
C GLY A 372 1.79 5.82 -0.77
N GLY A 373 0.81 6.68 -0.56
CA GLY A 373 0.60 7.86 -1.39
C GLY A 373 1.04 9.17 -0.73
N VAL A 374 1.51 10.11 -1.54
CA VAL A 374 1.93 11.45 -1.11
C VAL A 374 1.19 12.50 -1.94
N LEU A 375 0.49 13.43 -1.28
CA LEU A 375 -0.10 14.62 -1.91
C LEU A 375 0.68 15.86 -1.48
N LEU A 376 1.09 16.67 -2.46
CA LEU A 376 1.65 18.01 -2.29
C LEU A 376 0.73 19.01 -2.99
N ARG A 377 -0.04 19.79 -2.23
CA ARG A 377 -0.95 20.81 -2.77
C ARG A 377 -0.61 22.19 -2.24
N ALA A 378 -0.16 23.09 -3.10
CA ALA A 378 0.06 24.50 -2.76
C ALA A 378 0.21 25.36 -4.01
N PRO A 379 0.01 26.69 -3.95
CA PRO A 379 0.30 27.55 -5.10
C PRO A 379 1.72 27.36 -5.64
N VAL A 380 2.71 27.25 -4.74
CA VAL A 380 4.10 26.97 -5.09
C VAL A 380 4.58 25.69 -4.41
N VAL A 381 5.00 24.70 -5.18
CA VAL A 381 5.64 23.47 -4.71
C VAL A 381 7.07 23.40 -5.23
N THR A 382 8.05 23.38 -4.34
CA THR A 382 9.47 23.24 -4.70
C THR A 382 10.04 21.99 -4.06
N VAL A 383 10.43 21.01 -4.88
CA VAL A 383 11.13 19.81 -4.42
C VAL A 383 12.57 19.86 -4.95
N THR A 384 13.52 19.91 -4.03
CA THR A 384 14.96 19.75 -4.32
C THR A 384 15.53 18.47 -3.70
N GLY A 385 14.82 17.89 -2.73
CA GLY A 385 15.14 16.63 -2.11
C GLY A 385 14.47 15.43 -2.79
N VAL A 386 14.04 14.46 -1.98
CA VAL A 386 13.51 13.16 -2.43
C VAL A 386 12.06 12.96 -1.98
N VAL A 387 11.22 12.46 -2.89
CA VAL A 387 9.93 11.85 -2.55
C VAL A 387 9.95 10.40 -3.02
N ASP A 388 9.79 9.45 -2.08
CA ASP A 388 9.89 8.02 -2.35
C ASP A 388 8.62 7.29 -1.88
N THR A 389 7.81 6.86 -2.85
CA THR A 389 6.60 6.05 -2.66
C THR A 389 6.79 4.63 -3.21
N SER A 390 8.02 4.13 -3.28
CA SER A 390 8.29 2.77 -3.79
C SER A 390 7.65 1.67 -2.93
N GLY A 391 7.37 0.52 -3.54
CA GLY A 391 7.08 -0.69 -2.79
C GLY A 391 8.32 -1.22 -2.08
N GLY A 392 8.15 -2.28 -1.29
CA GLY A 392 9.26 -2.83 -0.50
C GLY A 392 10.47 -3.30 -1.32
N LEU A 393 10.26 -3.69 -2.59
CA LEU A 393 11.30 -4.22 -3.48
C LEU A 393 11.20 -3.74 -4.94
N SER A 394 10.12 -3.07 -5.33
CA SER A 394 9.88 -2.63 -6.72
C SER A 394 9.12 -1.31 -6.76
N LEU A 395 9.17 -0.64 -7.91
CA LEU A 395 8.28 0.48 -8.24
C LEU A 395 6.93 0.02 -8.79
N ASP A 396 6.82 -1.22 -9.27
CA ASP A 396 5.56 -1.73 -9.88
C ASP A 396 4.41 -1.74 -8.87
N ASN A 397 4.71 -2.06 -7.61
CA ASN A 397 3.78 -1.97 -6.48
C ASN A 397 4.00 -0.71 -5.63
N GLY A 398 4.60 0.32 -6.22
CA GLY A 398 4.76 1.63 -5.59
C GLY A 398 3.44 2.40 -5.52
N GLY A 399 3.33 3.29 -4.54
CA GLY A 399 2.20 4.20 -4.40
C GLY A 399 2.33 5.44 -5.29
N THR A 400 1.43 6.38 -5.10
CA THR A 400 1.26 7.57 -5.96
C THR A 400 1.85 8.82 -5.34
N LEU A 401 2.57 9.63 -6.13
CA LEU A 401 2.81 11.04 -5.84
C LEU A 401 1.83 11.91 -6.64
N ARG A 402 1.07 12.76 -5.96
CA ARG A 402 0.24 13.81 -6.55
C ARG A 402 0.82 15.18 -6.23
N VAL A 403 1.02 16.00 -7.25
CA VAL A 403 1.41 17.40 -7.11
C VAL A 403 0.35 18.28 -7.73
N VAL A 404 -0.23 19.17 -6.94
CA VAL A 404 -1.24 20.13 -7.38
C VAL A 404 -0.73 21.54 -7.08
N ALA A 405 -0.28 22.26 -8.12
CA ALA A 405 0.37 23.55 -7.94
C ALA A 405 0.18 24.50 -9.13
N ARG A 406 0.34 25.81 -8.90
CA ARG A 406 0.48 26.80 -10.00
C ARG A 406 1.93 26.82 -10.50
N GLU A 407 2.87 26.73 -9.57
CA GLU A 407 4.30 26.66 -9.85
C GLU A 407 4.90 25.41 -9.20
N HIS A 408 5.56 24.58 -10.00
CA HIS A 408 6.18 23.35 -9.53
C HIS A 408 7.63 23.23 -10.01
N THR A 409 8.56 23.08 -9.06
CA THR A 409 9.94 22.67 -9.35
C THR A 409 10.12 21.22 -8.92
N PRO A 410 10.30 20.27 -9.86
CA PRO A 410 10.44 18.86 -9.51
C PRO A 410 11.83 18.51 -8.98
N GLY A 411 11.86 17.55 -8.06
CA GLY A 411 13.09 17.00 -7.46
C GLY A 411 13.32 15.55 -7.87
N THR A 412 13.85 14.73 -6.95
CA THR A 412 14.01 13.29 -7.19
C THR A 412 12.76 12.54 -6.75
N TYR A 413 12.08 11.89 -7.70
CA TYR A 413 10.92 11.05 -7.43
C TYR A 413 11.26 9.57 -7.64
N ARG A 414 10.86 8.73 -6.68
CA ARG A 414 10.90 7.27 -6.76
C ARG A 414 9.51 6.74 -6.43
N THR A 415 8.66 6.69 -7.44
CA THR A 415 7.22 6.49 -7.25
C THR A 415 6.71 5.43 -8.23
N GLY A 416 5.61 4.76 -7.88
CA GLY A 416 4.94 3.87 -8.82
C GLY A 416 4.19 4.67 -9.90
N ALA A 417 3.52 5.75 -9.48
CA ALA A 417 2.89 6.72 -10.35
C ALA A 417 3.14 8.15 -9.86
N THR A 418 3.23 9.09 -10.80
CA THR A 418 3.27 10.53 -10.52
C THR A 418 2.22 11.23 -11.34
N PHE A 419 1.38 12.03 -10.69
CA PHE A 419 0.38 12.87 -11.32
C PHE A 419 0.62 14.33 -10.95
N GLU A 420 0.61 15.19 -11.97
CA GLU A 420 0.78 16.62 -11.82
C GLU A 420 -0.46 17.32 -12.36
N ALA A 421 -1.05 18.21 -11.58
CA ALA A 421 -2.21 19.00 -11.95
C ALA A 421 -1.97 20.48 -11.63
N MET A 422 -2.55 21.36 -12.46
CA MET A 422 -2.51 22.79 -12.22
C MET A 422 -3.56 23.18 -11.19
N LEU A 423 -3.18 23.96 -10.18
CA LEU A 423 -4.12 24.60 -9.28
C LEU A 423 -4.88 25.70 -10.06
N GLY A 424 -6.20 25.79 -9.89
CA GLY A 424 -7.02 26.82 -10.51
C GLY A 424 -6.64 28.24 -10.09
N ASP A 425 -7.04 29.21 -10.91
CA ASP A 425 -6.99 30.64 -10.58
C ASP A 425 -8.23 31.00 -9.74
N ASP A 426 -8.25 30.52 -8.49
CA ASP A 426 -9.25 30.92 -7.47
C ASP A 426 -9.30 32.44 -7.25
#